data_AF-A0A9D6LE74-F1
#
_entry.id   AF-A0A9D6LE74-F1
#
_cell.length_a   1.000
_cell.length_b   1.000
_cell.length_c   1.000
_cell.angle_alpha   90.00
_cell.angle_beta   90.00
_cell.angle_gamma   90.00
#
_symmetry.space_group_name_H-M   'P 1'
#
loop_
_entity.id
_entity.type
_entity.pdbx_description
1 polymer ?
#
loop_
_entity_poly.entity_id
_entity_poly.type
_entity_poly.pdbx_seq_one_letter_code
_entity_poly.pdbx_strand_id
1 'polypeptide(L)'
;VKATKLGAYDFIEKPLSLEKLLVTLQNSFQLRDLSRENQNLRSRVAKSKVMVGESPAMQQLKQAIRRVAATNSWVLITGENGTGKELVAHSIHALSGRYEKPFIEVNCAAIPEELIESELFGHEKGSFTGAHALKRGKFDLANGGTLFLDEIGDMSLKTQAKILRILQEQRFERVGGAQTIEVDVRVIAATNKDLEAAIRNNTFREDLYYRLNVIPFRVPALRERSSDDIRLIAEHYLSEDAAAGTEPKRLAPDALRLFEGYHWPGNVRELKNTIERLVIFSDTAEISAEQVLALIPQMARSAVPAGAAANPALVTPQTGVGIGGIGTLKDAKSHRRPPRRLKSCPLKISAQSGDSKWQRKSRLGRMTFPSGTSTWSSRRGWPTTRR
;
A
#
# COMPACT_ATOMS: atom_id res chain seq x y z
N VAL A 1 -6.50 16.84 -43.78
CA VAL A 1 -6.08 18.18 -43.26
C VAL A 1 -4.78 18.04 -42.50
N LYS A 2 -3.75 18.87 -42.77
CA LYS A 2 -2.46 18.81 -42.03
C LYS A 2 -2.59 19.26 -40.56
N ALA A 3 -3.59 20.09 -40.25
CA ALA A 3 -3.79 20.70 -38.93
C ALA A 3 -4.02 19.69 -37.79
N THR A 4 -4.77 18.60 -37.99
CA THR A 4 -4.97 17.57 -36.96
C THR A 4 -3.69 16.80 -36.65
N LYS A 5 -2.81 16.60 -37.66
CA LYS A 5 -1.47 16.03 -37.45
C LYS A 5 -0.52 16.99 -36.72
N LEU A 6 -0.81 18.29 -36.72
CA LEU A 6 -0.06 19.32 -36.01
C LEU A 6 -0.64 19.63 -34.62
N GLY A 7 -1.63 18.86 -34.14
CA GLY A 7 -2.19 19.01 -32.80
C GLY A 7 -3.51 19.77 -32.71
N ALA A 8 -4.16 20.11 -33.83
CA ALA A 8 -5.54 20.58 -33.80
C ALA A 8 -6.48 19.45 -33.35
N TYR A 9 -7.36 19.73 -32.40
CA TYR A 9 -8.32 18.75 -31.86
C TYR A 9 -9.27 18.24 -32.94
N ASP A 10 -9.86 19.15 -33.71
CA ASP A 10 -10.78 18.84 -34.80
C ASP A 10 -10.78 19.99 -35.81
N PHE A 11 -11.39 19.78 -36.98
CA PHE A 11 -11.56 20.82 -38.00
C PHE A 11 -13.02 20.92 -38.45
N ILE A 12 -13.47 22.14 -38.74
CA ILE A 12 -14.82 22.40 -39.22
C ILE A 12 -14.74 22.96 -40.64
N GLU A 13 -15.36 22.26 -41.57
CA GLU A 13 -15.46 22.67 -42.97
C GLU A 13 -16.53 23.75 -43.15
N LYS A 14 -16.32 24.66 -44.11
CA LYS A 14 -17.32 25.66 -44.49
C LYS A 14 -18.22 25.08 -45.60
N PRO A 15 -19.52 25.38 -45.63
CA PRO A 15 -20.29 26.27 -44.75
C PRO A 15 -20.51 25.68 -43.35
N LEU A 16 -20.48 26.53 -42.33
CA LEU A 16 -20.54 26.11 -40.92
C LEU A 16 -21.92 25.51 -40.58
N SER A 17 -21.94 24.24 -40.19
CA SER A 17 -23.12 23.63 -39.54
C SER A 17 -23.07 23.90 -38.05
N LEU A 18 -24.12 24.56 -37.52
CA LEU A 18 -24.28 24.85 -36.09
C LEU A 18 -24.27 23.58 -35.23
N GLU A 19 -24.90 22.51 -35.70
CA GLU A 19 -24.96 21.22 -34.99
C GLU A 19 -23.58 20.59 -34.84
N LYS A 20 -22.81 20.54 -35.94
CA LYS A 20 -21.45 20.00 -35.93
C LYS A 20 -20.53 20.83 -35.03
N LEU A 21 -20.68 22.15 -35.06
CA LEU A 21 -19.91 23.06 -34.20
C LEU A 21 -20.22 22.83 -32.71
N LEU A 22 -21.50 22.66 -32.34
CA LEU A 22 -21.89 22.38 -30.95
C LEU A 22 -21.34 21.05 -30.45
N VAL A 23 -21.42 19.98 -31.26
CA VAL A 23 -20.89 18.66 -30.90
C VAL A 23 -19.36 18.69 -30.73
N THR A 24 -18.64 19.30 -31.68
CA THR A 24 -17.18 19.44 -31.59
C THR A 24 -16.78 20.27 -30.36
N LEU A 25 -17.50 21.36 -30.05
CA LEU A 25 -17.26 22.15 -28.84
C LEU A 25 -17.52 21.34 -27.57
N GLN A 26 -18.65 20.62 -27.47
CA GLN A 26 -18.98 19.79 -26.31
C GLN A 26 -17.91 18.72 -26.05
N ASN A 27 -17.50 18.00 -27.09
CA ASN A 27 -16.46 16.98 -26.96
C ASN A 27 -15.11 17.59 -26.57
N SER A 28 -14.79 18.80 -27.06
CA SER A 28 -13.56 19.51 -26.69
C SER A 28 -13.55 19.93 -25.22
N PHE A 29 -14.69 20.38 -24.67
CA PHE A 29 -14.83 20.72 -23.26
C PHE A 29 -14.72 19.48 -22.39
N GLN A 30 -15.39 18.39 -22.75
CA GLN A 30 -15.29 17.12 -22.02
C GLN A 30 -13.86 16.60 -22.00
N LEU A 31 -13.15 16.62 -23.13
CA LEU A 31 -11.75 16.18 -23.18
C LEU A 31 -10.86 17.07 -22.31
N ARG A 32 -11.08 18.39 -22.32
CA ARG A 32 -10.32 19.33 -21.46
C ARG A 32 -10.57 19.05 -19.99
N ASP A 33 -11.81 18.85 -19.60
CA ASP A 33 -12.18 18.60 -18.20
C ASP A 33 -11.61 17.26 -17.72
N LEU A 34 -11.73 16.21 -18.53
CA LEU A 34 -11.09 14.91 -18.28
C LEU A 34 -9.56 15.02 -18.18
N SER A 35 -8.93 15.79 -19.07
CA SER A 35 -7.47 16.00 -19.04
C SER A 35 -7.04 16.73 -17.76
N ARG A 36 -7.79 17.77 -17.36
CA ARG A 36 -7.54 18.54 -16.14
C ARG A 36 -7.74 17.69 -14.90
N GLU A 37 -8.81 16.89 -14.86
CA GLU A 37 -9.06 15.96 -13.77
C GLU A 37 -7.95 14.91 -13.68
N ASN A 38 -7.53 14.34 -14.81
CA ASN A 38 -6.43 13.38 -14.86
C ASN A 38 -5.12 13.99 -14.32
N GLN A 39 -4.78 15.22 -14.73
CA GLN A 39 -3.61 15.95 -14.21
C GLN A 39 -3.72 16.21 -12.70
N ASN A 40 -4.89 16.66 -12.23
CA ASN A 40 -5.13 16.88 -10.80
C ASN A 40 -4.97 15.58 -10.00
N LEU A 41 -5.55 14.47 -10.47
CA LEU A 41 -5.43 13.16 -9.84
C LEU A 41 -3.96 12.69 -9.81
N ARG A 42 -3.24 12.80 -10.93
CA ARG A 42 -1.80 12.49 -10.99
C ARG A 42 -1.00 13.32 -9.98
N SER A 43 -1.28 14.61 -9.88
CA SER A 43 -0.56 15.50 -8.95
C SER A 43 -0.81 15.16 -7.47
N ARG A 44 -2.04 14.74 -7.11
CA ARG A 44 -2.39 14.32 -5.75
C ARG A 44 -1.68 13.02 -5.37
N VAL A 45 -1.66 12.05 -6.28
CA VAL A 45 -0.96 10.77 -6.09
C VAL A 45 0.55 10.95 -5.97
N ALA A 46 1.13 11.91 -6.69
CA ALA A 46 2.57 12.20 -6.59
C ALA A 46 2.94 12.81 -5.22
N LYS A 47 2.09 13.68 -4.66
CA LYS A 47 2.35 14.34 -3.36
C LYS A 47 2.29 13.38 -2.18
N SER A 48 1.42 12.36 -2.22
CA SER A 48 1.29 11.38 -1.12
C SER A 48 2.39 10.31 -1.10
N LYS A 49 3.28 10.28 -2.11
CA LYS A 49 4.29 9.23 -2.30
C LYS A 49 5.72 9.76 -2.10
N VAL A 50 5.91 10.77 -1.25
CA VAL A 50 7.23 11.35 -0.96
C VAL A 50 7.95 10.57 0.13
N MET A 51 9.23 10.25 -0.11
CA MET A 51 10.08 9.57 0.87
C MET A 51 10.65 10.56 1.89
N VAL A 52 10.12 10.52 3.09
CA VAL A 52 10.54 11.35 4.24
C VAL A 52 11.70 10.69 4.98
N GLY A 53 12.64 11.52 5.46
CA GLY A 53 13.83 11.11 6.20
C GLY A 53 15.11 11.72 5.63
N GLU A 54 16.00 12.13 6.54
CA GLU A 54 17.27 12.78 6.27
C GLU A 54 18.48 12.01 6.84
N SER A 55 18.25 10.87 7.50
CA SER A 55 19.33 10.03 8.00
C SER A 55 20.34 9.63 6.90
N PRO A 56 21.62 9.40 7.24
CA PRO A 56 22.64 9.03 6.26
C PRO A 56 22.26 7.81 5.41
N ALA A 57 21.61 6.80 6.01
CA ALA A 57 21.13 5.62 5.30
C ALA A 57 20.07 5.98 4.24
N MET A 58 19.13 6.88 4.58
CA MET A 58 18.11 7.35 3.65
C MET A 58 18.69 8.25 2.55
N GLN A 59 19.71 9.05 2.86
CA GLN A 59 20.41 9.86 1.86
C GLN A 59 21.15 8.98 0.85
N GLN A 60 21.85 7.95 1.32
CA GLN A 60 22.51 6.96 0.45
C GLN A 60 21.49 6.23 -0.43
N LEU A 61 20.36 5.81 0.15
CA LEU A 61 19.25 5.19 -0.58
C LEU A 61 18.72 6.13 -1.68
N LYS A 62 18.44 7.40 -1.35
CA LYS A 62 17.98 8.43 -2.31
C LYS A 62 18.99 8.67 -3.43
N GLN A 63 20.29 8.64 -3.15
CA GLN A 63 21.33 8.77 -4.18
C GLN A 63 21.39 7.55 -5.09
N ALA A 64 21.31 6.34 -4.53
CA ALA A 64 21.27 5.10 -5.29
C ALA A 64 20.03 5.04 -6.20
N ILE A 65 18.86 5.45 -5.69
CA ILE A 65 17.62 5.56 -6.48
C ILE A 65 17.83 6.46 -7.69
N ARG A 66 18.43 7.65 -7.52
CA ARG A 66 18.68 8.58 -8.65
C ARG A 66 19.55 7.95 -9.73
N ARG A 67 20.60 7.21 -9.36
CA ARG A 67 21.49 6.55 -10.32
C ARG A 67 20.78 5.44 -11.09
N VAL A 68 19.97 4.64 -10.40
CA VAL A 68 19.27 3.48 -11.00
C VAL A 68 18.03 3.88 -11.77
N ALA A 69 17.38 4.98 -11.40
CA ALA A 69 16.21 5.48 -12.13
C ALA A 69 16.55 5.82 -13.60
N ALA A 70 17.76 6.32 -13.86
CA ALA A 70 18.25 6.64 -15.20
C ALA A 70 18.49 5.41 -16.10
N THR A 71 18.63 4.21 -15.52
CA THR A 71 18.83 2.97 -16.29
C THR A 71 17.50 2.22 -16.47
N ASN A 72 17.45 1.29 -17.44
CA ASN A 72 16.31 0.38 -17.61
C ASN A 72 16.51 -0.97 -16.88
N SER A 73 17.49 -1.05 -15.99
CA SER A 73 17.81 -2.26 -15.23
C SER A 73 16.69 -2.64 -14.27
N TRP A 74 16.63 -3.95 -13.99
CA TRP A 74 15.68 -4.50 -13.04
C TRP A 74 16.19 -4.32 -11.62
N VAL A 75 15.23 -4.22 -10.71
CA VAL A 75 15.49 -3.80 -9.34
C VAL A 75 14.79 -4.76 -8.39
N LEU A 76 15.53 -5.26 -7.40
CA LEU A 76 15.00 -6.04 -6.30
C LEU A 76 15.10 -5.23 -5.01
N ILE A 77 13.96 -4.95 -4.39
CA ILE A 77 13.84 -4.17 -3.16
C ILE A 77 13.53 -5.12 -1.99
N THR A 78 14.47 -5.25 -1.06
CA THR A 78 14.31 -6.01 0.17
C THR A 78 14.08 -5.08 1.35
N GLY A 79 13.26 -5.52 2.30
CA GLY A 79 13.02 -4.76 3.51
C GLY A 79 11.82 -5.28 4.28
N GLU A 80 11.81 -5.01 5.58
CA GLU A 80 10.72 -5.47 6.45
C GLU A 80 9.38 -4.86 6.06
N ASN A 81 8.32 -5.47 6.58
CA ASN A 81 6.97 -4.99 6.39
C ASN A 81 6.82 -3.56 6.91
N GLY A 82 6.20 -2.71 6.09
CA GLY A 82 5.93 -1.32 6.46
C GLY A 82 7.15 -0.37 6.38
N THR A 83 8.29 -0.78 5.82
CA THR A 83 9.48 0.10 5.67
C THR A 83 9.39 1.13 4.55
N GLY A 84 8.40 1.01 3.66
CA GLY A 84 8.19 1.90 2.51
C GLY A 84 8.78 1.41 1.20
N LYS A 85 8.84 0.09 0.97
CA LYS A 85 9.30 -0.51 -0.31
C LYS A 85 8.58 0.07 -1.53
N GLU A 86 7.27 0.26 -1.41
CA GLU A 86 6.43 0.90 -2.43
C GLU A 86 6.93 2.31 -2.78
N LEU A 87 7.28 3.13 -1.77
CA LEU A 87 7.77 4.50 -1.97
C LEU A 87 9.11 4.52 -2.72
N VAL A 88 9.97 3.53 -2.48
CA VAL A 88 11.23 3.36 -3.23
C VAL A 88 10.93 3.06 -4.69
N ALA A 89 10.03 2.10 -4.98
CA ALA A 89 9.65 1.76 -6.35
C ALA A 89 9.04 2.94 -7.10
N HIS A 90 8.18 3.71 -6.44
CA HIS A 90 7.63 4.95 -6.99
C HIS A 90 8.69 5.99 -7.29
N SER A 91 9.64 6.18 -6.37
CA SER A 91 10.73 7.14 -6.55
C SER A 91 11.60 6.77 -7.75
N ILE A 92 11.89 5.47 -7.93
CA ILE A 92 12.63 4.96 -9.09
C ILE A 92 11.86 5.27 -10.39
N HIS A 93 10.56 4.99 -10.44
CA HIS A 93 9.75 5.24 -11.63
C HIS A 93 9.63 6.75 -11.95
N ALA A 94 9.36 7.57 -10.93
CA ALA A 94 9.18 9.01 -11.07
C ALA A 94 10.45 9.72 -11.58
N LEU A 95 11.63 9.19 -11.26
CA LEU A 95 12.92 9.71 -11.73
C LEU A 95 13.43 9.04 -13.01
N SER A 96 12.67 8.08 -13.57
CA SER A 96 13.07 7.35 -14.76
C SER A 96 12.64 8.04 -16.05
N GLY A 97 13.24 7.65 -17.19
CA GLY A 97 12.76 8.05 -18.51
C GLY A 97 11.34 7.59 -18.85
N ARG A 98 10.73 6.73 -18.02
CA ARG A 98 9.37 6.21 -18.16
C ARG A 98 8.36 6.89 -17.23
N TYR A 99 8.70 8.03 -16.61
CA TYR A 99 7.84 8.71 -15.61
C TYR A 99 6.43 9.11 -16.12
N GLU A 100 6.25 9.32 -17.43
CA GLU A 100 4.93 9.60 -18.02
C GLU A 100 4.15 8.34 -18.41
N LYS A 101 4.81 7.17 -18.36
CA LYS A 101 4.27 5.87 -18.75
C LYS A 101 3.56 5.21 -17.56
N PRO A 102 2.70 4.19 -17.79
CA PRO A 102 1.97 3.57 -16.68
C PRO A 102 2.92 2.93 -15.64
N PHE A 103 2.61 3.16 -14.37
CA PHE A 103 3.15 2.43 -13.24
C PHE A 103 2.06 1.50 -12.71
N ILE A 104 2.21 0.20 -12.92
CA ILE A 104 1.22 -0.81 -12.53
C ILE A 104 1.74 -1.55 -11.31
N GLU A 105 0.96 -1.51 -10.23
CA GLU A 105 1.27 -2.17 -8.96
C GLU A 105 0.49 -3.50 -8.87
N VAL A 106 1.18 -4.55 -8.43
CA VAL A 106 0.57 -5.86 -8.14
C VAL A 106 1.12 -6.37 -6.82
N ASN A 107 0.23 -6.54 -5.84
CA ASN A 107 0.57 -7.22 -4.59
C ASN A 107 0.22 -8.70 -4.73
N CYS A 108 1.24 -9.55 -4.66
CA CYS A 108 1.11 -10.98 -4.94
C CYS A 108 0.60 -11.77 -3.75
N ALA A 109 0.81 -11.27 -2.53
CA ALA A 109 0.25 -11.85 -1.32
C ALA A 109 -1.26 -11.58 -1.16
N ALA A 110 -1.77 -10.51 -1.78
CA ALA A 110 -3.18 -10.12 -1.68
C ALA A 110 -4.11 -10.88 -2.65
N ILE A 111 -3.57 -11.50 -3.69
CA ILE A 111 -4.33 -12.17 -4.74
C ILE A 111 -4.28 -13.69 -4.50
N PRO A 112 -5.42 -14.40 -4.49
CA PRO A 112 -5.42 -15.85 -4.41
C PRO A 112 -4.59 -16.49 -5.52
N GLU A 113 -3.87 -17.56 -5.21
CA GLU A 113 -2.97 -18.24 -6.16
C GLU A 113 -3.68 -18.64 -7.45
N GLU A 114 -4.93 -19.07 -7.38
CA GLU A 114 -5.73 -19.47 -8.55
C GLU A 114 -5.98 -18.32 -9.53
N LEU A 115 -6.02 -17.07 -9.02
CA LEU A 115 -6.35 -15.88 -9.80
C LEU A 115 -5.13 -15.08 -10.22
N ILE A 116 -3.96 -15.31 -9.60
CA ILE A 116 -2.76 -14.50 -9.87
C ILE A 116 -2.32 -14.58 -11.33
N GLU A 117 -2.42 -15.77 -11.96
CA GLU A 117 -2.09 -15.93 -13.39
C GLU A 117 -3.04 -15.11 -14.27
N SER A 118 -4.33 -15.12 -13.95
CA SER A 118 -5.37 -14.40 -14.68
C SER A 118 -5.24 -12.88 -14.50
N GLU A 119 -4.83 -12.39 -13.33
CA GLU A 119 -4.54 -10.98 -13.12
C GLU A 119 -3.28 -10.55 -13.86
N LEU A 120 -2.18 -11.30 -13.73
CA LEU A 120 -0.89 -10.94 -14.34
C LEU A 120 -0.92 -10.99 -15.87
N PHE A 121 -1.41 -12.09 -16.43
CA PHE A 121 -1.35 -12.37 -17.87
C PHE A 121 -2.67 -12.06 -18.60
N GLY A 122 -3.78 -11.94 -17.86
CA GLY A 122 -5.09 -11.81 -18.48
C GLY A 122 -5.62 -13.17 -18.99
N HIS A 123 -6.85 -13.16 -19.45
CA HIS A 123 -7.53 -14.38 -19.90
C HIS A 123 -8.44 -14.13 -21.08
N GLU A 124 -8.54 -15.14 -21.94
CA GLU A 124 -9.51 -15.17 -23.04
C GLU A 124 -10.90 -15.60 -22.53
N LYS A 125 -11.94 -15.28 -23.29
CA LYS A 125 -13.32 -15.66 -22.94
C LYS A 125 -13.43 -17.19 -22.89
N GLY A 126 -13.92 -17.73 -21.77
CA GLY A 126 -14.13 -19.18 -21.58
C GLY A 126 -12.88 -19.96 -21.14
N SER A 127 -11.79 -19.31 -20.75
CA SER A 127 -10.56 -19.98 -20.33
C SER A 127 -10.67 -20.76 -19.01
N PHE A 128 -11.59 -20.39 -18.12
CA PHE A 128 -11.91 -21.07 -16.87
C PHE A 128 -13.36 -20.79 -16.44
N THR A 129 -13.87 -21.51 -15.45
CA THR A 129 -15.23 -21.34 -14.92
C THR A 129 -15.38 -19.93 -14.31
N GLY A 130 -16.12 -19.05 -14.98
CA GLY A 130 -16.28 -17.63 -14.60
C GLY A 130 -15.63 -16.62 -15.56
N ALA A 131 -14.91 -17.07 -16.58
CA ALA A 131 -14.31 -16.23 -17.61
C ALA A 131 -15.35 -15.76 -18.66
N HIS A 132 -16.27 -14.87 -18.24
CA HIS A 132 -17.37 -14.40 -19.09
C HIS A 132 -16.95 -13.42 -20.19
N ALA A 133 -15.81 -12.74 -20.02
CA ALA A 133 -15.29 -11.74 -20.94
C ALA A 133 -13.76 -11.82 -21.05
N LEU A 134 -13.22 -11.24 -22.12
CA LEU A 134 -11.78 -11.03 -22.26
C LEU A 134 -11.29 -10.04 -21.19
N LYS A 135 -10.22 -10.38 -20.48
CA LYS A 135 -9.55 -9.49 -19.53
C LYS A 135 -8.08 -9.30 -19.90
N ARG A 136 -7.64 -8.04 -20.01
CA ARG A 136 -6.23 -7.69 -20.21
C ARG A 136 -5.46 -7.88 -18.89
N GLY A 137 -4.28 -8.48 -18.99
CA GLY A 137 -3.39 -8.70 -17.85
C GLY A 137 -2.63 -7.45 -17.43
N LYS A 138 -2.04 -7.47 -16.23
CA LYS A 138 -1.19 -6.39 -15.72
C LYS A 138 0.04 -6.15 -16.59
N PHE A 139 0.62 -7.20 -17.19
CA PHE A 139 1.73 -7.04 -18.14
C PHE A 139 1.34 -6.27 -19.41
N ASP A 140 0.13 -6.54 -19.95
CA ASP A 140 -0.43 -5.82 -21.10
C ASP A 140 -0.65 -4.33 -20.74
N LEU A 141 -1.23 -4.07 -19.57
CA LEU A 141 -1.47 -2.72 -19.07
C LEU A 141 -0.18 -1.94 -18.74
N ALA A 142 0.90 -2.64 -18.39
CA ALA A 142 2.19 -2.05 -18.06
C ALA A 142 3.09 -1.84 -19.28
N ASN A 143 2.63 -2.18 -20.49
CA ASN A 143 3.44 -2.09 -21.70
C ASN A 143 3.97 -0.66 -21.95
N GLY A 144 5.27 -0.55 -22.21
CA GLY A 144 6.01 0.71 -22.33
C GLY A 144 6.28 1.42 -20.99
N GLY A 145 5.82 0.86 -19.87
CA GLY A 145 5.87 1.46 -18.54
C GLY A 145 6.71 0.67 -17.54
N THR A 146 6.25 0.63 -16.30
CA THR A 146 6.89 -0.09 -15.18
C THR A 146 5.88 -0.94 -14.45
N LEU A 147 6.24 -2.19 -14.18
CA LEU A 147 5.47 -3.13 -13.35
C LEU A 147 6.17 -3.30 -12.02
N PHE A 148 5.46 -2.98 -10.94
CA PHE A 148 5.89 -3.20 -9.57
C PHE A 148 5.24 -4.46 -9.02
N LEU A 149 6.06 -5.44 -8.67
CA LEU A 149 5.65 -6.72 -8.10
C LEU A 149 6.00 -6.72 -6.61
N ASP A 150 5.00 -6.48 -5.76
CA ASP A 150 5.18 -6.54 -4.31
C ASP A 150 4.94 -7.94 -3.77
N GLU A 151 5.75 -8.30 -2.78
CA GLU A 151 5.78 -9.63 -2.16
C GLU A 151 5.95 -10.77 -3.18
N ILE A 152 6.95 -10.66 -4.07
CA ILE A 152 7.27 -11.68 -5.09
C ILE A 152 7.53 -13.08 -4.47
N GLY A 153 8.00 -13.13 -3.22
CA GLY A 153 8.27 -14.36 -2.47
C GLY A 153 7.01 -15.12 -2.00
N ASP A 154 5.81 -14.60 -2.25
CA ASP A 154 4.53 -15.28 -1.98
C ASP A 154 3.94 -15.97 -3.22
N MET A 155 4.59 -15.85 -4.38
CA MET A 155 4.13 -16.52 -5.60
C MET A 155 4.43 -18.01 -5.59
N SER A 156 3.58 -18.80 -6.25
CA SER A 156 3.86 -20.22 -6.48
C SER A 156 4.90 -20.45 -7.57
N LEU A 157 5.58 -21.60 -7.52
CA LEU A 157 6.64 -21.98 -8.46
C LEU A 157 6.17 -21.95 -9.93
N LYS A 158 4.89 -22.27 -10.18
CA LYS A 158 4.29 -22.25 -11.52
C LYS A 158 4.19 -20.82 -12.05
N THR A 159 3.72 -19.87 -11.24
CA THR A 159 3.67 -18.45 -11.61
C THR A 159 5.06 -17.88 -11.79
N GLN A 160 6.01 -18.24 -10.91
CA GLN A 160 7.41 -17.83 -11.02
C GLN A 160 8.03 -18.27 -12.35
N ALA A 161 7.80 -19.51 -12.80
CA ALA A 161 8.29 -20.00 -14.08
C ALA A 161 7.70 -19.22 -15.27
N LYS A 162 6.41 -18.88 -15.23
CA LYS A 162 5.79 -18.05 -16.28
C LYS A 162 6.37 -16.64 -16.30
N ILE A 163 6.56 -16.01 -15.14
CA ILE A 163 7.17 -14.69 -15.04
C ILE A 163 8.58 -14.71 -15.62
N LEU A 164 9.40 -15.70 -15.25
CA LEU A 164 10.74 -15.86 -15.81
C LEU A 164 10.72 -15.89 -17.35
N ARG A 165 9.77 -16.62 -17.94
CA ARG A 165 9.62 -16.69 -19.40
C ARG A 165 9.32 -15.33 -20.02
N ILE A 166 8.40 -14.55 -19.45
CA ILE A 166 8.11 -13.18 -19.93
C ILE A 166 9.33 -12.28 -19.80
N LEU A 167 10.01 -12.38 -18.66
CA LEU A 167 11.20 -11.60 -18.37
C LEU A 167 12.33 -11.88 -19.39
N GLN A 168 12.45 -13.12 -19.87
CA GLN A 168 13.45 -13.50 -20.86
C GLN A 168 13.03 -13.21 -22.30
N GLU A 169 11.82 -13.60 -22.68
CA GLU A 169 11.32 -13.56 -24.07
C GLU A 169 10.64 -12.23 -24.42
N GLN A 170 10.30 -11.39 -23.42
CA GLN A 170 9.47 -10.19 -23.57
C GLN A 170 8.11 -10.46 -24.24
N ARG A 171 7.66 -11.71 -24.15
CA ARG A 171 6.46 -12.22 -24.82
C ARG A 171 5.70 -13.13 -23.88
N PHE A 172 4.38 -13.12 -24.00
CA PHE A 172 3.53 -14.00 -23.22
C PHE A 172 2.22 -14.33 -23.91
N GLU A 173 1.53 -15.35 -23.42
CA GLU A 173 0.22 -15.77 -23.87
C GLU A 173 -0.80 -15.57 -22.76
N ARG A 174 -2.01 -15.13 -23.11
CA ARG A 174 -3.12 -15.04 -22.15
C ARG A 174 -3.54 -16.45 -21.71
N VAL A 175 -4.13 -16.55 -20.52
CA VAL A 175 -4.68 -17.82 -20.04
C VAL A 175 -5.78 -18.29 -20.99
N GLY A 176 -5.61 -19.49 -21.55
CA GLY A 176 -6.54 -20.08 -22.53
C GLY A 176 -6.45 -19.51 -23.95
N GLY A 177 -5.49 -18.61 -24.22
CA GLY A 177 -5.23 -18.06 -25.54
C GLY A 177 -3.95 -18.63 -26.16
N ALA A 178 -3.91 -18.68 -27.50
CA ALA A 178 -2.71 -19.05 -28.26
C ALA A 178 -1.99 -17.83 -28.86
N GLN A 179 -2.54 -16.63 -28.69
CA GLN A 179 -1.95 -15.40 -29.22
C GLN A 179 -0.78 -14.97 -28.34
N THR A 180 0.42 -14.96 -28.92
CA THR A 180 1.61 -14.37 -28.31
C THR A 180 1.53 -12.84 -28.37
N ILE A 181 1.79 -12.18 -27.24
CA ILE A 181 1.76 -10.73 -27.05
C ILE A 181 3.17 -10.30 -26.64
N GLU A 182 3.75 -9.35 -27.38
CA GLU A 182 5.05 -8.75 -27.06
C GLU A 182 4.86 -7.51 -26.17
N VAL A 183 5.69 -7.39 -25.13
CA VAL A 183 5.61 -6.31 -24.15
C VAL A 183 6.99 -5.81 -23.74
N ASP A 184 7.15 -4.49 -23.69
CA ASP A 184 8.33 -3.82 -23.15
C ASP A 184 8.02 -3.24 -21.76
N VAL A 185 8.37 -3.98 -20.70
CA VAL A 185 8.05 -3.60 -19.32
C VAL A 185 9.32 -3.58 -18.48
N ARG A 186 9.55 -2.47 -17.78
CA ARG A 186 10.55 -2.42 -16.70
C ARG A 186 9.98 -3.06 -15.45
N VAL A 187 10.68 -4.02 -14.85
CA VAL A 187 10.21 -4.72 -13.65
C VAL A 187 10.97 -4.24 -12.42
N ILE A 188 10.21 -3.92 -11.36
CA ILE A 188 10.70 -3.65 -10.02
C ILE A 188 10.02 -4.66 -9.09
N ALA A 189 10.78 -5.51 -8.44
CA ALA A 189 10.26 -6.50 -7.49
C ALA A 189 10.57 -6.08 -6.06
N ALA A 190 9.66 -6.38 -5.13
CA ALA A 190 9.86 -6.18 -3.71
C ALA A 190 9.50 -7.43 -2.90
N THR A 191 10.16 -7.62 -1.76
CA THR A 191 9.81 -8.68 -0.81
C THR A 191 10.27 -8.36 0.60
N ASN A 192 9.53 -8.89 1.58
CA ASN A 192 9.91 -8.96 2.99
C ASN A 192 10.64 -10.25 3.38
N LYS A 193 10.68 -11.26 2.51
CA LYS A 193 11.25 -12.58 2.80
C LYS A 193 12.72 -12.65 2.44
N ASP A 194 13.42 -13.55 3.11
CA ASP A 194 14.74 -14.00 2.68
C ASP A 194 14.59 -14.95 1.48
N LEU A 195 14.86 -14.46 0.28
CA LEU A 195 14.78 -15.24 -0.95
C LEU A 195 15.85 -16.34 -1.01
N GLU A 196 17.02 -16.16 -0.39
CA GLU A 196 18.06 -17.18 -0.37
C GLU A 196 17.64 -18.37 0.52
N ALA A 197 17.00 -18.09 1.65
CA ALA A 197 16.34 -19.12 2.43
C ALA A 197 15.18 -19.79 1.66
N ALA A 198 14.39 -19.03 0.91
CA ALA A 198 13.29 -19.58 0.10
C ALA A 198 13.78 -20.50 -1.03
N ILE A 199 14.93 -20.19 -1.64
CA ILE A 199 15.58 -21.06 -2.64
C ILE A 199 16.02 -22.37 -1.98
N ARG A 200 16.68 -22.30 -0.81
CA ARG A 200 17.09 -23.52 -0.06
C ARG A 200 15.89 -24.41 0.32
N ASN A 201 14.73 -23.80 0.55
CA ASN A 201 13.49 -24.51 0.87
C ASN A 201 12.68 -24.95 -0.36
N ASN A 202 13.20 -24.77 -1.58
CA ASN A 202 12.50 -25.04 -2.85
C ASN A 202 11.15 -24.32 -3.00
N THR A 203 10.96 -23.19 -2.31
CA THR A 203 9.74 -22.36 -2.43
C THR A 203 9.94 -21.19 -3.40
N PHE A 204 11.17 -20.91 -3.79
CA PHE A 204 11.51 -19.90 -4.78
C PHE A 204 12.52 -20.43 -5.80
N ARG A 205 12.35 -20.07 -7.07
CA ARG A 205 13.26 -20.51 -8.12
C ARG A 205 14.54 -19.69 -8.16
N GLU A 206 15.66 -20.38 -8.22
CA GLU A 206 16.99 -19.77 -8.28
C GLU A 206 17.21 -18.95 -9.57
N ASP A 207 16.73 -19.43 -10.70
CA ASP A 207 16.83 -18.75 -12.01
C ASP A 207 16.11 -17.39 -12.03
N LEU A 208 14.94 -17.31 -11.39
CA LEU A 208 14.20 -16.07 -11.23
C LEU A 208 14.91 -15.10 -10.29
N TYR A 209 15.52 -15.60 -9.20
CA TYR A 209 16.26 -14.77 -8.25
C TYR A 209 17.42 -14.03 -8.94
N TYR A 210 18.31 -14.75 -9.62
CA TYR A 210 19.44 -14.10 -10.29
C TYR A 210 19.02 -13.12 -11.38
N ARG A 211 17.89 -13.39 -12.04
CA ARG A 211 17.38 -12.50 -13.06
C ARG A 211 16.78 -11.22 -12.45
N LEU A 212 16.12 -11.29 -11.29
CA LEU A 212 15.59 -10.11 -10.59
C LEU A 212 16.67 -9.34 -9.82
N ASN A 213 17.65 -10.04 -9.25
CA ASN A 213 18.69 -9.49 -8.39
C ASN A 213 19.85 -8.84 -9.18
N VAL A 214 19.52 -8.02 -10.17
CA VAL A 214 20.54 -7.26 -10.93
C VAL A 214 21.01 -6.06 -10.11
N ILE A 215 20.07 -5.35 -9.49
CA ILE A 215 20.36 -4.21 -8.62
C ILE A 215 19.58 -4.38 -7.31
N PRO A 216 20.25 -4.85 -6.24
CA PRO A 216 19.62 -4.99 -4.93
C PRO A 216 19.51 -3.64 -4.22
N PHE A 217 18.35 -3.38 -3.64
CA PHE A 217 18.12 -2.29 -2.70
C PHE A 217 17.63 -2.85 -1.38
N ARG A 218 18.34 -2.54 -0.29
CA ARG A 218 17.85 -2.80 1.06
C ARG A 218 17.25 -1.52 1.63
N VAL A 219 15.99 -1.57 2.02
CA VAL A 219 15.33 -0.49 2.75
C VAL A 219 15.56 -0.69 4.24
N PRO A 220 16.20 0.27 4.94
CA PRO A 220 16.47 0.14 6.37
C PRO A 220 15.17 0.19 7.17
N ALA A 221 15.10 -0.64 8.21
CA ALA A 221 14.00 -0.61 9.17
C ALA A 221 14.00 0.73 9.94
N LEU A 222 12.85 1.13 10.48
CA LEU A 222 12.71 2.43 11.15
C LEU A 222 13.64 2.55 12.37
N ARG A 223 13.86 1.44 13.09
CA ARG A 223 14.83 1.35 14.20
C ARG A 223 16.31 1.46 13.79
N GLU A 224 16.62 1.26 12.52
CA GLU A 224 17.98 1.41 11.97
C GLU A 224 18.22 2.86 11.48
N ARG A 225 17.18 3.68 11.45
CA ARG A 225 17.23 5.11 11.07
C ARG A 225 17.46 5.97 12.30
N SER A 226 17.90 7.21 12.08
CA SER A 226 18.03 8.21 13.14
C SER A 226 16.67 8.53 13.77
N SER A 227 16.64 8.83 15.07
CA SER A 227 15.45 9.31 15.78
C SER A 227 14.81 10.54 15.11
N ASP A 228 15.63 11.40 14.52
CA ASP A 228 15.17 12.57 13.74
C ASP A 228 14.27 12.18 12.56
N ASP A 229 14.48 11.02 11.93
CA ASP A 229 13.60 10.55 10.85
C ASP A 229 12.20 10.20 11.39
N ILE A 230 12.10 9.66 12.60
CA ILE A 230 10.81 9.31 13.23
C ILE A 230 9.99 10.59 13.43
N ARG A 231 10.64 11.65 13.95
CA ARG A 231 10.03 12.96 14.11
C ARG A 231 9.55 13.52 12.76
N LEU A 232 10.41 13.55 11.75
CA LEU A 232 10.07 14.09 10.43
C LEU A 232 8.90 13.35 9.80
N ILE A 233 8.87 12.01 9.91
CA ILE A 233 7.77 11.19 9.40
C ILE A 233 6.48 11.49 10.18
N ALA A 234 6.56 11.66 11.50
CA ALA A 234 5.40 11.97 12.31
C ALA A 234 4.80 13.34 11.98
N GLU A 235 5.64 14.37 11.88
CA GLU A 235 5.24 15.72 11.48
C GLU A 235 4.66 15.73 10.05
N HIS A 236 5.22 14.93 9.15
CA HIS A 236 4.70 14.80 7.79
C HIS A 236 3.26 14.27 7.78
N TYR A 237 2.97 13.16 8.46
CA TYR A 237 1.62 12.60 8.47
C TYR A 237 0.60 13.49 9.20
N LEU A 238 1.01 14.14 10.29
CA LEU A 238 0.15 15.15 10.95
C LEU A 238 -0.19 16.32 10.01
N SER A 239 0.77 16.76 9.19
CA SER A 239 0.52 17.81 8.19
C SER A 239 -0.37 17.33 7.03
N GLU A 240 -0.26 16.05 6.64
CA GLU A 240 -1.10 15.42 5.62
C GLU A 240 -2.56 15.35 6.09
N ASP A 241 -2.79 14.91 7.32
CA ASP A 241 -4.13 14.83 7.92
C ASP A 241 -4.76 16.21 8.11
N ALA A 242 -3.96 17.22 8.47
CA ALA A 242 -4.42 18.60 8.55
C ALA A 242 -4.83 19.15 7.17
N ALA A 243 -4.04 18.86 6.13
CA ALA A 243 -4.37 19.23 4.76
C ALA A 243 -5.61 18.51 4.21
N ALA A 244 -5.95 17.34 4.76
CA ALA A 244 -7.17 16.61 4.44
C ALA A 244 -8.44 17.20 5.11
N GLY A 245 -8.30 18.23 5.95
CA GLY A 245 -9.40 18.95 6.58
C GLY A 245 -9.56 18.68 8.08
N THR A 246 -8.59 17.99 8.71
CA THR A 246 -8.56 17.82 10.17
C THR A 246 -7.92 19.03 10.84
N GLU A 247 -8.25 19.29 12.11
CA GLU A 247 -7.57 20.36 12.86
C GLU A 247 -6.06 20.07 12.96
N PRO A 248 -5.18 21.08 12.75
CA PRO A 248 -3.75 20.88 12.83
C PRO A 248 -3.33 20.44 14.23
N LYS A 249 -2.72 19.26 14.33
CA LYS A 249 -2.23 18.68 15.58
C LYS A 249 -0.70 18.60 15.63
N ARG A 250 -0.16 18.63 16.83
CA ARG A 250 1.29 18.52 17.11
C ARG A 250 1.52 17.53 18.23
N LEU A 251 2.65 16.83 18.18
CA LEU A 251 3.12 15.99 19.30
C LEU A 251 3.82 16.88 20.33
N ALA A 252 3.45 16.72 21.60
CA ALA A 252 4.18 17.34 22.69
C ALA A 252 5.59 16.72 22.82
N PRO A 253 6.59 17.41 23.41
CA PRO A 253 7.96 16.92 23.52
C PRO A 253 8.12 15.61 24.32
N ASP A 254 7.23 15.36 25.29
CA ASP A 254 7.14 14.10 26.02
C ASP A 254 6.59 12.95 25.14
N ALA A 255 5.56 13.21 24.34
CA ALA A 255 5.03 12.26 23.36
C ALA A 255 6.06 11.90 22.29
N LEU A 256 6.82 12.89 21.80
CA LEU A 256 7.88 12.67 20.83
C LEU A 256 8.98 11.72 21.36
N ARG A 257 9.37 11.88 22.63
CA ARG A 257 10.35 10.99 23.28
C ARG A 257 9.87 9.54 23.34
N LEU A 258 8.56 9.30 23.53
CA LEU A 258 7.99 7.95 23.45
C LEU A 258 8.09 7.37 22.04
N PHE A 259 7.85 8.20 21.02
CA PHE A 259 7.97 7.77 19.62
C PHE A 259 9.41 7.43 19.25
N GLU A 260 10.38 8.22 19.70
CA GLU A 260 11.81 7.99 19.45
C GLU A 260 12.34 6.76 20.20
N GLY A 261 11.83 6.48 21.40
CA GLY A 261 12.24 5.33 22.22
C GLY A 261 11.59 4.00 21.82
N TYR A 262 10.56 4.01 20.97
CA TYR A 262 9.85 2.80 20.56
C TYR A 262 10.50 2.14 19.33
N HIS A 263 10.52 0.81 19.30
CA HIS A 263 11.23 0.05 18.27
C HIS A 263 10.49 -0.03 16.92
N TRP A 264 9.18 0.27 16.90
CA TRP A 264 8.33 0.23 15.70
C TRP A 264 8.43 -1.08 14.89
N PRO A 265 7.97 -2.22 15.44
CA PRO A 265 8.01 -3.51 14.75
C PRO A 265 7.30 -3.52 13.38
N GLY A 266 6.25 -2.70 13.20
CA GLY A 266 5.56 -2.51 11.91
C GLY A 266 6.07 -1.31 11.10
N ASN A 267 7.21 -0.72 11.49
CA ASN A 267 7.90 0.36 10.82
C ASN A 267 6.98 1.57 10.52
N VAL A 268 7.10 2.18 9.34
CA VAL A 268 6.37 3.38 8.93
C VAL A 268 4.86 3.13 8.86
N ARG A 269 4.42 1.90 8.52
CA ARG A 269 2.98 1.55 8.48
C ARG A 269 2.36 1.58 9.87
N GLU A 270 3.06 1.07 10.89
CA GLU A 270 2.59 1.15 12.28
C GLU A 270 2.59 2.61 12.78
N LEU A 271 3.64 3.37 12.47
CA LEU A 271 3.73 4.79 12.81
C LEU A 271 2.60 5.62 12.21
N LYS A 272 2.31 5.43 10.91
CA LYS A 272 1.18 6.10 10.23
C LYS A 272 -0.14 5.75 10.89
N ASN A 273 -0.44 4.46 11.06
CA ASN A 273 -1.69 4.01 11.70
C ASN A 273 -1.85 4.54 13.13
N THR A 274 -0.74 4.69 13.85
CA THR A 274 -0.69 5.26 15.19
C THR A 274 -1.05 6.72 15.20
N ILE A 275 -0.45 7.50 14.29
CA ILE A 275 -0.73 8.93 14.15
C ILE A 275 -2.18 9.15 13.73
N GLU A 276 -2.68 8.41 12.74
CA GLU A 276 -4.09 8.50 12.31
C GLU A 276 -5.04 8.25 13.49
N ARG A 277 -4.77 7.23 14.31
CA ARG A 277 -5.57 6.96 15.53
C ARG A 277 -5.49 8.12 16.52
N LEU A 278 -4.31 8.67 16.77
CA LEU A 278 -4.15 9.80 17.68
C LEU A 278 -4.89 11.04 17.17
N VAL A 279 -4.85 11.29 15.86
CA VAL A 279 -5.58 12.39 15.24
C VAL A 279 -7.10 12.20 15.36
N ILE A 280 -7.61 10.97 15.28
CA ILE A 280 -9.04 10.69 15.44
C ILE A 280 -9.51 10.82 16.90
N PHE A 281 -8.72 10.34 17.86
CA PHE A 281 -9.14 10.22 19.27
C PHE A 281 -8.70 11.37 20.19
N SER A 282 -7.82 12.26 19.73
CA SER A 282 -7.40 13.41 20.53
C SER A 282 -8.31 14.59 20.25
N ASP A 283 -8.95 15.17 21.26
CA ASP A 283 -9.74 16.40 21.09
C ASP A 283 -8.87 17.67 21.19
N THR A 284 -7.58 17.52 21.48
CA THR A 284 -6.63 18.61 21.70
C THR A 284 -5.71 18.82 20.48
N ALA A 285 -5.31 20.08 20.26
CA ALA A 285 -4.34 20.44 19.23
C ALA A 285 -2.92 19.92 19.53
N GLU A 286 -2.61 19.71 20.81
CA GLU A 286 -1.36 19.12 21.27
C GLU A 286 -1.63 17.74 21.87
N ILE A 287 -0.89 16.73 21.40
CA ILE A 287 -1.03 15.32 21.79
C ILE A 287 0.03 15.02 22.86
N SER A 288 -0.40 14.71 24.08
CA SER A 288 0.47 14.44 25.23
C SER A 288 0.94 12.99 25.30
N ALA A 289 1.99 12.71 26.08
CA ALA A 289 2.45 11.35 26.31
C ALA A 289 1.36 10.45 26.93
N GLU A 290 0.51 11.00 27.80
CA GLU A 290 -0.58 10.25 28.44
C GLU A 290 -1.61 9.74 27.43
N GLN A 291 -1.97 10.58 26.44
CA GLN A 291 -2.87 10.19 25.36
C GLN A 291 -2.26 9.10 24.47
N VAL A 292 -0.96 9.22 24.18
CA VAL A 292 -0.21 8.20 23.43
C VAL A 292 -0.21 6.86 24.19
N LEU A 293 0.11 6.87 25.48
CA LEU A 293 0.18 5.66 26.30
C LEU A 293 -1.19 5.02 26.53
N ALA A 294 -2.25 5.82 26.62
CA ALA A 294 -3.62 5.33 26.72
C ALA A 294 -4.02 4.53 25.46
N LEU A 295 -3.59 4.99 24.28
CA LEU A 295 -3.87 4.34 22.99
C LEU A 295 -2.89 3.21 22.66
N ILE A 296 -1.63 3.33 23.09
CA ILE A 296 -0.56 2.35 22.85
C ILE A 296 0.17 2.05 24.16
N PRO A 297 -0.41 1.20 25.03
CA PRO A 297 0.21 0.83 26.30
C PRO A 297 1.57 0.11 26.13
N GLN A 298 1.83 -0.41 24.94
CA GLN A 298 3.06 -1.16 24.61
C GLN A 298 4.30 -0.25 24.58
N MET A 299 4.12 1.04 24.26
CA MET A 299 5.22 2.03 24.29
C MET A 299 5.77 2.25 25.71
N ALA A 300 4.93 2.09 26.74
CA ALA A 300 5.39 2.16 28.13
C ALA A 300 6.36 1.02 28.50
N ARG A 301 6.21 -0.16 27.87
CA ARG A 301 6.99 -1.36 28.19
C ARG A 301 8.35 -1.38 27.49
N SER A 302 8.45 -0.76 26.32
CA SER A 302 9.71 -0.63 25.58
C SER A 302 10.62 0.49 26.11
N ALA A 303 10.09 1.42 26.92
CA ALA A 303 10.84 2.50 27.53
C ALA A 303 11.65 2.08 28.78
N VAL A 304 11.56 0.82 29.22
CA VAL A 304 12.40 0.29 30.31
C VAL A 304 13.75 -0.13 29.72
N PRO A 305 14.87 0.48 30.12
CA PRO A 305 16.18 0.04 29.64
C PRO A 305 16.44 -1.40 30.08
N ALA A 306 16.88 -2.24 29.14
CA ALA A 306 17.47 -3.54 29.41
C ALA A 306 18.80 -3.34 30.16
N GLY A 307 18.71 -3.01 31.44
CA GLY A 307 19.82 -2.58 32.28
C GLY A 307 19.43 -2.51 33.75
N ALA A 308 18.57 -3.42 34.21
CA ALA A 308 18.27 -3.61 35.63
C ALA A 308 17.90 -5.07 35.90
N ALA A 309 18.71 -6.00 35.38
CA ALA A 309 18.79 -7.33 36.01
C ALA A 309 19.58 -7.14 37.31
N ALA A 310 18.86 -6.86 38.39
CA ALA A 310 19.39 -6.90 39.73
C ALA A 310 20.04 -8.28 39.96
N ASN A 311 21.35 -8.30 40.15
CA ASN A 311 22.05 -9.43 40.76
C ASN A 311 21.41 -9.68 42.13
N PRO A 312 20.81 -10.86 42.41
CA PRO A 312 20.60 -11.24 43.79
C PRO A 312 21.98 -11.61 44.34
N ALA A 313 22.54 -10.71 45.13
CA ALA A 313 23.75 -10.94 45.88
C ALA A 313 23.64 -12.24 46.69
N LEU A 314 24.70 -13.04 46.61
CA LEU A 314 25.00 -14.16 47.48
C LEU A 314 24.85 -13.73 48.95
N VAL A 315 23.80 -14.22 49.61
CA VAL A 315 23.76 -14.31 51.06
C VAL A 315 23.89 -15.78 51.42
N THR A 316 25.11 -16.19 51.75
CA THR A 316 25.36 -17.41 52.52
C THR A 316 24.99 -17.18 53.98
N PRO A 317 24.31 -18.13 54.65
CA PRO A 317 24.50 -18.34 56.07
C PRO A 317 25.37 -19.60 56.27
N GLN A 318 26.48 -19.43 56.97
CA GLN A 318 27.26 -20.51 57.54
C GLN A 318 26.59 -21.07 58.80
N THR A 319 26.78 -22.38 59.01
CA THR A 319 26.86 -23.13 60.29
C THR A 319 25.62 -23.14 61.20
N GLY A 320 25.17 -24.25 61.79
CA GLY A 320 25.67 -25.61 61.95
C GLY A 320 24.78 -26.36 62.96
N VAL A 321 25.18 -27.60 63.30
CA VAL A 321 24.57 -28.55 64.27
C VAL A 321 23.41 -29.36 63.66
N GLY A 322 23.57 -30.64 63.30
CA GLY A 322 23.76 -31.81 64.19
C GLY A 322 22.37 -32.28 64.65
N ILE A 323 21.86 -33.47 64.31
CA ILE A 323 22.16 -34.79 64.91
C ILE A 323 21.22 -35.82 64.23
N GLY A 324 21.73 -37.05 63.97
CA GLY A 324 21.02 -38.37 63.96
C GLY A 324 19.78 -38.54 63.07
N GLY A 325 19.59 -39.58 62.27
CA GLY A 325 20.06 -40.96 62.34
C GLY A 325 18.87 -41.88 61.99
N ILE A 326 19.14 -42.89 61.14
CA ILE A 326 18.45 -44.19 61.05
C ILE A 326 17.01 -44.22 60.46
N GLY A 327 16.78 -45.08 59.47
CA GLY A 327 15.45 -45.68 59.27
C GLY A 327 15.04 -46.01 57.84
N THR A 328 15.49 -47.15 57.34
CA THR A 328 14.85 -47.93 56.25
C THR A 328 13.42 -48.33 56.60
N LEU A 329 12.47 -48.34 55.65
CA LEU A 329 11.55 -49.47 55.31
C LEU A 329 10.35 -49.05 54.43
N LYS A 330 10.25 -49.77 53.30
CA LYS A 330 9.09 -50.46 52.69
C LYS A 330 7.70 -49.79 52.56
N ASP A 331 7.23 -49.84 51.31
CA ASP A 331 5.93 -50.33 50.82
C ASP A 331 4.64 -49.98 51.57
N ALA A 332 3.76 -49.23 50.90
CA ALA A 332 2.31 -49.47 50.98
C ALA A 332 1.56 -48.91 49.75
N LYS A 333 1.04 -49.83 48.93
CA LYS A 333 -0.07 -49.58 47.99
C LYS A 333 -1.34 -49.22 48.78
N SER A 334 -2.13 -48.24 48.32
CA SER A 334 -3.60 -48.35 48.17
C SER A 334 -4.18 -47.01 47.63
N HIS A 335 -4.83 -47.05 46.47
CA HIS A 335 -6.29 -46.81 46.32
C HIS A 335 -6.78 -45.36 46.47
N ARG A 336 -7.10 -44.72 45.32
CA ARG A 336 -8.47 -44.30 44.89
C ARG A 336 -8.51 -42.94 44.16
N ARG A 337 -9.07 -43.04 42.94
CA ARG A 337 -10.00 -42.15 42.22
C ARG A 337 -9.48 -40.82 41.62
N PRO A 338 -9.77 -40.58 40.31
CA PRO A 338 -9.60 -39.27 39.68
C PRO A 338 -10.94 -38.47 39.69
N PRO A 339 -10.91 -37.13 39.62
CA PRO A 339 -12.10 -36.37 39.25
C PRO A 339 -12.15 -36.10 37.74
N ARG A 340 -13.07 -36.82 37.11
CA ARG A 340 -14.16 -36.32 36.26
C ARG A 340 -13.90 -35.21 35.21
N ARG A 341 -14.00 -35.65 33.95
CA ARG A 341 -14.44 -34.88 32.78
C ARG A 341 -15.78 -34.16 33.05
N LEU A 342 -15.84 -32.86 32.75
CA LEU A 342 -17.09 -32.14 32.50
C LEU A 342 -17.39 -32.18 30.99
N LYS A 343 -18.52 -32.80 30.65
CA LYS A 343 -19.13 -32.78 29.33
C LYS A 343 -20.08 -31.59 29.23
N SER A 344 -19.92 -30.83 28.15
CA SER A 344 -20.95 -30.22 27.29
C SER A 344 -22.37 -30.04 27.85
N CYS A 345 -22.85 -28.80 27.85
CA CYS A 345 -24.27 -28.46 27.74
C CYS A 345 -24.50 -27.66 26.44
N PRO A 346 -25.48 -28.04 25.59
CA PRO A 346 -25.78 -27.34 24.34
C PRO A 346 -26.89 -26.30 24.55
N LEU A 347 -26.71 -25.09 24.04
CA LEU A 347 -27.78 -24.11 23.90
C LEU A 347 -28.34 -24.17 22.48
N LYS A 348 -29.56 -24.71 22.38
CA LYS A 348 -30.47 -24.56 21.24
C LYS A 348 -30.94 -23.11 21.18
N ILE A 349 -30.79 -22.45 20.03
CA ILE A 349 -31.65 -21.35 19.62
C ILE A 349 -32.18 -21.67 18.23
N SER A 350 -33.51 -21.64 18.14
CA SER A 350 -34.37 -21.98 17.02
C SER A 350 -34.25 -21.00 15.86
N ALA A 351 -34.29 -21.54 14.64
CA ALA A 351 -34.50 -20.81 13.41
C ALA A 351 -35.98 -20.42 13.26
N GLN A 352 -36.24 -19.14 12.96
CA GLN A 352 -37.45 -18.71 12.27
C GLN A 352 -37.07 -17.75 11.14
N SER A 353 -37.59 -18.09 9.98
CA SER A 353 -37.58 -17.40 8.69
C SER A 353 -38.15 -15.98 8.76
N GLY A 354 -37.55 -15.07 8.00
CA GLY A 354 -38.12 -13.74 7.76
C GLY A 354 -37.34 -12.97 6.70
N ASP A 355 -37.87 -12.98 5.47
CA ASP A 355 -37.49 -12.12 4.35
C ASP A 355 -37.27 -10.66 4.77
N SER A 356 -36.21 -10.04 4.29
CA SER A 356 -36.07 -8.57 4.34
C SER A 356 -35.25 -8.07 3.14
N LYS A 357 -36.00 -7.72 2.09
CA LYS A 357 -35.59 -6.94 0.93
C LYS A 357 -34.91 -5.63 1.36
N TRP A 358 -33.64 -5.46 0.99
CA TRP A 358 -33.01 -4.14 0.94
C TRP A 358 -33.13 -3.55 -0.47
N GLN A 359 -34.18 -2.75 -0.69
CA GLN A 359 -34.32 -1.90 -1.87
C GLN A 359 -33.44 -0.63 -1.72
N ARG A 360 -32.43 -0.49 -2.58
CA ARG A 360 -31.77 0.79 -2.84
C ARG A 360 -32.76 1.72 -3.57
N LYS A 361 -33.22 2.79 -2.90
CA LYS A 361 -33.92 3.90 -3.55
C LYS A 361 -32.91 4.76 -4.33
N SER A 362 -32.90 4.60 -5.64
CA SER A 362 -32.39 5.55 -6.62
C SER A 362 -33.26 6.82 -6.62
N ARG A 363 -32.71 7.96 -6.21
CA ARG A 363 -33.31 9.29 -6.41
C ARG A 363 -32.80 9.86 -7.74
N LEU A 364 -33.49 9.56 -8.84
CA LEU A 364 -33.50 10.41 -10.02
C LEU A 364 -34.56 11.49 -9.80
N GLY A 365 -34.12 12.72 -9.53
CA GLY A 365 -34.99 13.89 -9.56
C GLY A 365 -35.03 14.46 -10.98
N ARG A 366 -36.15 14.22 -11.68
CA ARG A 366 -36.52 14.94 -12.91
C ARG A 366 -36.68 16.43 -12.58
N MET A 367 -35.92 17.29 -13.25
CA MET A 367 -36.25 18.71 -13.37
C MET A 367 -37.27 18.90 -14.49
N THR A 368 -38.49 19.26 -14.11
CA THR A 368 -39.54 19.74 -14.99
C THR A 368 -39.34 21.24 -15.24
N PHE A 369 -39.33 21.63 -16.52
CA PHE A 369 -39.43 23.02 -16.97
C PHE A 369 -40.85 23.57 -16.74
N PRO A 370 -40.98 24.86 -16.39
CA PRO A 370 -42.16 25.64 -16.74
C PRO A 370 -41.83 26.67 -17.83
N SER A 371 -42.60 26.58 -18.91
CA SER A 371 -42.87 27.61 -19.90
C SER A 371 -43.67 28.78 -19.30
N GLY A 372 -43.41 30.02 -19.72
CA GLY A 372 -44.43 31.08 -19.63
C GLY A 372 -43.94 32.52 -19.47
N THR A 373 -43.94 33.25 -20.60
CA THR A 373 -44.41 34.64 -20.78
C THR A 373 -43.73 35.82 -20.06
N SER A 374 -42.98 36.58 -20.88
CA SER A 374 -43.06 38.04 -21.11
C SER A 374 -43.37 39.01 -19.96
N THR A 375 -42.47 39.99 -19.75
CA THR A 375 -42.79 41.43 -19.85
C THR A 375 -41.53 42.29 -19.83
N TRP A 376 -41.57 43.35 -20.64
CA TRP A 376 -40.59 44.43 -20.77
C TRP A 376 -40.30 45.19 -19.46
N SER A 377 -39.07 45.68 -19.27
CA SER A 377 -38.83 47.14 -19.22
C SER A 377 -37.34 47.52 -19.15
N SER A 378 -37.05 48.49 -20.00
CA SER A 378 -35.87 49.33 -20.24
C SER A 378 -34.98 49.81 -19.06
N ARG A 379 -33.69 50.00 -19.37
CA ARG A 379 -32.82 51.19 -19.16
C ARG A 379 -31.51 51.01 -18.39
N ARG A 380 -30.48 51.66 -18.97
CA ARG A 380 -29.13 52.04 -18.49
C ARG A 380 -28.09 50.93 -18.60
N GLY A 381 -26.93 51.09 -19.24
CA GLY A 381 -26.26 52.26 -19.80
C GLY A 381 -24.77 51.96 -19.75
N TRP A 382 -24.13 51.74 -20.90
CA TRP A 382 -22.68 51.54 -21.01
C TRP A 382 -21.98 52.90 -21.09
N PRO A 383 -20.83 53.11 -20.43
CA PRO A 383 -19.89 54.12 -20.83
C PRO A 383 -18.83 53.49 -21.76
N THR A 384 -18.76 54.06 -22.95
CA THR A 384 -17.63 54.00 -23.87
C THR A 384 -16.41 54.69 -23.28
N THR A 385 -15.21 54.16 -23.53
CA THR A 385 -14.04 55.01 -23.80
C THR A 385 -12.98 54.21 -24.56
N ARG A 386 -12.63 54.76 -25.72
CA ARG A 386 -11.46 54.39 -26.52
C ARG A 386 -10.18 54.89 -25.81
N ARG A 387 -9.15 54.06 -25.79
CA ARG A 387 -7.84 54.38 -26.40
C ARG A 387 -7.05 53.10 -26.60
#